data_AF-A0AAJ7W5U9-F1
#
_entry.id   AF-A0AAJ7W5U9-F1
#
_cell.length_a   1.000
_cell.length_b   1.000
_cell.length_c   1.000
_cell.angle_alpha   90.00
_cell.angle_beta   90.00
_cell.angle_gamma   90.00
#
_symmetry.space_group_name_H-M   'P 1'
#
loop_
_entity.id
_entity.type
_entity.pdbx_description
1 polymer ?
#
loop_
_entity_poly.entity_id
_entity_poly.type
_entity_poly.pdbx_seq_one_letter_code
_entity_poly.pdbx_strand_id
1 'polypeptide(L)'
;MCVSVLILALFGSVLGTHKDPHFSDNHGTIVHLFEWKWSDIADECERFLGPMGYGGIQTSPVQENVVIGSRPWWERYQPISYKWVTRSGDAEAFKDMVRRCNKDGVRIYVDAVINHMSTNQKLAVGTGGSTADTSAFQFYAVPYGPGDFNRGCSVTNYKNVSNVRNCELNGLRDLNQGKNYVREKIIDFMNGLIDVGVAGFRIDAAKHMWPNDLEIIYNKLHNLSTKHGFKSGQRPYIYQEVIDNGGEAVSSKEYNRNAAVTEFKHSNKLSNAFQGRDALKWLINWGEGWGFLPSGDALVFVDNHDNQRGHGSGGSILTHKKSKLYKMATAFMLAHPYGVTQVMSSFHFDNSDAGPPADSSGNIISPGINADGTCSNGWVCEHRWRQIYNMVRFRNVVKGTALNDWWDNKSNQIAFCRGGSGFIAVNGDSWDLKQTLQTCLPAGTYCDVISGNLVNGKCSGKSVTVGRDGKAYIEILKSEYDGVLAIHKQPQSNQHHTLIIEEFEPDVFRQLIEYIHTGCVTLQPRTLLGKDIHKKSCDRVFGIKITVTRSLNPSCYCSVLLHVVRSTDGKLLIVVSHVSSLCLHTHTHLRTHSDITNLYLICPTSAMKMRFRSLVSSGQVVDSLIDDVRVEK
;
A
#
# COMPACT_ATOMS: atom_id res chain seq x y z
N MET A 1 -43.55 30.86 6.35
CA MET A 1 -43.34 29.73 5.44
C MET A 1 -41.86 29.66 5.11
N CYS A 2 -41.08 28.88 5.87
CA CYS A 2 -39.66 28.67 5.60
C CYS A 2 -39.50 27.29 4.96
N VAL A 3 -39.01 27.27 3.73
CA VAL A 3 -38.68 26.06 3.00
C VAL A 3 -37.31 25.59 3.47
N SER A 4 -37.28 24.47 4.21
CA SER A 4 -36.05 23.76 4.57
C SER A 4 -35.58 22.94 3.37
N VAL A 5 -34.46 23.35 2.78
CA VAL A 5 -33.72 22.54 1.79
C VAL A 5 -32.93 21.48 2.55
N LEU A 6 -33.38 20.23 2.51
CA LEU A 6 -32.60 19.08 2.97
C LEU A 6 -31.47 18.82 1.95
N ILE A 7 -30.23 19.08 2.35
CA ILE A 7 -29.04 18.57 1.66
C ILE A 7 -28.92 17.09 2.03
N LEU A 8 -29.36 16.20 1.14
CA LEU A 8 -28.98 14.79 1.20
C LEU A 8 -27.48 14.70 0.91
N ALA A 9 -26.67 14.47 1.95
CA ALA A 9 -25.31 13.98 1.77
C ALA A 9 -25.41 12.55 1.21
N LEU A 10 -25.32 12.43 -0.12
CA LEU A 10 -25.04 11.18 -0.81
C LEU A 10 -23.67 10.68 -0.32
N PHE A 11 -23.65 9.84 0.71
CA PHE A 11 -22.62 8.81 0.83
C PHE A 11 -22.82 7.85 -0.34
N GLY A 12 -22.36 8.27 -1.52
CA GLY A 12 -22.22 7.40 -2.66
C GLY A 12 -21.29 6.27 -2.24
N SER A 13 -21.87 5.09 -2.07
CA SER A 13 -21.11 3.86 -1.97
C SER A 13 -20.10 3.81 -3.11
N VAL A 14 -18.81 3.83 -2.79
CA VAL A 14 -17.68 3.51 -3.70
C VAL A 14 -17.70 2.02 -4.11
N LEU A 15 -18.86 1.36 -3.96
CA LEU A 15 -19.11 -0.02 -4.34
C LEU A 15 -19.35 -0.05 -5.86
N GLY A 16 -18.27 -0.05 -6.64
CA GLY A 16 -18.36 -0.28 -8.08
C GLY A 16 -17.19 0.18 -8.93
N THR A 17 -16.24 0.97 -8.41
CA THR A 17 -15.13 1.49 -9.23
C THR A 17 -13.84 0.72 -8.97
N HIS A 18 -13.07 0.45 -10.03
CA HIS A 18 -11.77 -0.24 -9.97
C HIS A 18 -10.63 0.68 -9.48
N LYS A 19 -10.92 1.59 -8.53
CA LYS A 19 -10.02 2.68 -8.11
C LYS A 19 -9.49 2.57 -6.68
N ASP A 20 -10.05 1.68 -5.86
CA ASP A 20 -9.53 1.41 -4.52
C ASP A 20 -8.35 0.43 -4.61
N PRO A 21 -7.14 0.78 -4.12
CA PRO A 21 -6.00 -0.14 -4.09
C PRO A 21 -6.13 -1.26 -3.04
N HIS A 22 -7.07 -1.19 -2.09
CA HIS A 22 -7.25 -2.22 -1.05
C HIS A 22 -6.03 -2.43 -0.14
N PHE A 23 -5.25 -1.37 0.08
CA PHE A 23 -4.16 -1.41 1.06
C PHE A 23 -4.68 -1.76 2.45
N SER A 24 -3.91 -2.55 3.17
CA SER A 24 -4.15 -2.81 4.60
C SER A 24 -4.02 -1.52 5.41
N ASP A 25 -4.57 -1.51 6.63
CA ASP A 25 -4.45 -0.38 7.53
C ASP A 25 -2.97 -0.08 7.81
N ASN A 26 -2.64 1.22 7.92
CA ASN A 26 -1.26 1.72 8.07
C ASN A 26 -0.28 1.33 6.95
N HIS A 27 -0.78 0.79 5.82
CA HIS A 27 0.01 0.55 4.62
C HIS A 27 -0.37 1.52 3.50
N GLY A 28 0.59 1.73 2.60
CA GLY A 28 0.43 2.60 1.44
C GLY A 28 1.63 2.49 0.51
N THR A 29 1.49 3.03 -0.70
CA THR A 29 2.49 2.95 -1.77
C THR A 29 2.67 1.54 -2.36
N ILE A 30 2.71 1.46 -3.68
CA ILE A 30 3.04 0.24 -4.43
C ILE A 30 4.54 0.24 -4.71
N VAL A 31 5.22 -0.90 -4.62
CA VAL A 31 6.57 -1.06 -5.17
C VAL A 31 6.52 -1.90 -6.45
N HIS A 32 7.22 -1.50 -7.51
CA HIS A 32 7.41 -2.35 -8.67
C HIS A 32 8.69 -3.17 -8.51
N LEU A 33 8.57 -4.42 -8.08
CA LEU A 33 9.70 -5.37 -7.97
C LEU A 33 10.00 -5.96 -9.35
N PHE A 34 10.59 -5.14 -10.21
CA PHE A 34 10.75 -5.44 -11.62
C PHE A 34 11.71 -6.61 -11.84
N GLU A 35 11.26 -7.64 -12.55
CA GLU A 35 11.96 -8.91 -12.85
C GLU A 35 12.24 -9.84 -11.65
N TRP A 36 11.72 -9.55 -10.46
CA TRP A 36 11.93 -10.43 -9.30
C TRP A 36 11.23 -11.79 -9.47
N LYS A 37 11.80 -12.85 -8.90
CA LYS A 37 11.15 -14.17 -8.82
C LYS A 37 10.09 -14.19 -7.73
N TRP A 38 9.06 -15.01 -7.90
CA TRP A 38 7.93 -15.05 -6.97
C TRP A 38 8.34 -15.50 -5.57
N SER A 39 9.30 -16.42 -5.45
CA SER A 39 9.89 -16.80 -4.16
C SER A 39 10.59 -15.62 -3.47
N ASP A 40 11.35 -14.82 -4.21
CA ASP A 40 12.08 -13.68 -3.65
C ASP A 40 11.12 -12.57 -3.23
N ILE A 41 10.02 -12.36 -3.98
CA ILE A 41 8.96 -11.44 -3.60
C ILE A 41 8.26 -11.90 -2.32
N ALA A 42 7.96 -13.20 -2.20
CA ALA A 42 7.31 -13.75 -1.01
C ALA A 42 8.15 -13.50 0.26
N ASP A 43 9.46 -13.74 0.19
CA ASP A 43 10.39 -13.46 1.28
C ASP A 43 10.48 -11.96 1.58
N GLU A 44 10.44 -11.12 0.54
CA GLU A 44 10.51 -9.66 0.66
C GLU A 44 9.27 -9.06 1.33
N CYS A 45 8.09 -9.64 1.09
CA CYS A 45 6.85 -9.29 1.78
C CYS A 45 6.96 -9.45 3.29
N GLU A 46 7.40 -10.63 3.74
CA GLU A 46 7.53 -11.00 5.15
C GLU A 46 8.63 -10.20 5.84
N ARG A 47 9.82 -10.14 5.24
CA ARG A 47 11.01 -9.61 5.91
C ARG A 47 11.13 -8.09 5.87
N PHE A 48 10.48 -7.41 4.93
CA PHE A 48 10.70 -5.98 4.70
C PHE A 48 9.44 -5.20 4.38
N LEU A 49 8.69 -5.56 3.33
CA LEU A 49 7.60 -4.71 2.83
C LEU A 49 6.46 -4.56 3.82
N GLY A 50 5.98 -5.66 4.42
CA GLY A 50 4.98 -5.63 5.49
C GLY A 50 5.46 -4.81 6.68
N PRO A 51 6.63 -5.14 7.29
CA PRO A 51 7.19 -4.37 8.40
C PRO A 51 7.41 -2.87 8.13
N MET A 52 7.72 -2.49 6.89
CA MET A 52 7.91 -1.09 6.49
C MET A 52 6.62 -0.39 6.04
N GLY A 53 5.49 -1.11 5.96
CA GLY A 53 4.18 -0.55 5.64
C GLY A 53 3.95 -0.29 4.14
N TYR A 54 4.59 -1.05 3.25
CA TYR A 54 4.29 -0.98 1.82
C TYR A 54 2.92 -1.60 1.51
N GLY A 55 2.08 -0.86 0.78
CA GLY A 55 0.71 -1.28 0.46
C GLY A 55 0.62 -2.45 -0.50
N GLY A 56 1.57 -2.59 -1.42
CA GLY A 56 1.58 -3.73 -2.34
C GLY A 56 2.72 -3.72 -3.34
N ILE A 57 2.71 -4.70 -4.21
CA ILE A 57 3.73 -4.97 -5.22
C ILE A 57 3.09 -5.03 -6.59
N GLN A 58 3.64 -4.29 -7.55
CA GLN A 58 3.48 -4.64 -8.96
C GLN A 58 4.52 -5.70 -9.31
N THR A 59 4.06 -6.84 -9.84
CA THR A 59 4.94 -7.86 -10.40
C THR A 59 5.19 -7.57 -11.88
N SER A 60 6.30 -8.08 -12.43
CA SER A 60 6.41 -8.25 -13.89
C SER A 60 5.32 -9.19 -14.43
N PRO A 61 5.10 -9.25 -15.76
CA PRO A 61 4.08 -10.12 -16.34
C PRO A 61 4.20 -11.58 -15.88
N VAL A 62 3.04 -12.16 -15.52
CA VAL A 62 2.90 -13.53 -14.99
C VAL A 62 2.66 -14.55 -16.09
N GLN A 63 2.10 -14.11 -17.21
CA GLN A 63 1.77 -14.94 -18.35
C GLN A 63 3.00 -15.35 -19.16
N GLU A 64 2.95 -16.54 -19.74
CA GLU A 64 4.02 -17.13 -20.55
C GLU A 64 4.34 -16.22 -21.73
N ASN A 65 5.60 -15.80 -21.79
CA ASN A 65 6.15 -14.97 -22.84
C ASN A 65 7.11 -15.76 -23.74
N VAL A 66 7.37 -15.23 -24.94
CA VAL A 66 8.35 -15.79 -25.87
C VAL A 66 9.77 -15.66 -25.32
N VAL A 67 10.61 -16.66 -25.58
CA VAL A 67 12.04 -16.61 -25.25
C VAL A 67 12.80 -15.92 -26.37
N ILE A 68 13.50 -14.83 -26.06
CA ILE A 68 14.29 -14.06 -27.04
C ILE A 68 15.77 -14.20 -26.73
N GLY A 69 16.61 -14.28 -27.77
CA GLY A 69 18.07 -14.31 -27.61
C GLY A 69 18.56 -13.15 -26.74
N SER A 70 19.55 -13.41 -25.87
CA SER A 70 20.04 -12.50 -24.80
C SER A 70 19.10 -12.21 -23.63
N ARG A 71 17.86 -12.75 -23.64
CA ARG A 71 16.87 -12.63 -22.56
C ARG A 71 16.58 -11.18 -22.10
N PRO A 72 16.29 -10.26 -23.04
CA PRO A 72 16.03 -8.86 -22.70
C PRO A 72 14.79 -8.73 -21.82
N TRP A 73 14.70 -7.69 -20.99
CA TRP A 73 13.56 -7.49 -20.08
C TRP A 73 12.23 -7.42 -20.83
N TRP A 74 12.23 -6.81 -22.02
CA TRP A 74 11.03 -6.63 -22.84
C TRP A 74 10.52 -7.93 -23.47
N GLU A 75 11.24 -9.06 -23.35
CA GLU A 75 10.71 -10.37 -23.75
C GLU A 75 9.41 -10.71 -23.03
N ARG A 76 9.22 -10.22 -21.78
CA ARG A 76 8.00 -10.42 -20.98
C ARG A 76 6.75 -9.74 -21.55
N TYR A 77 6.94 -8.71 -22.35
CA TYR A 77 5.87 -7.96 -23.01
C TYR A 77 5.51 -8.57 -24.38
N GLN A 78 5.86 -9.85 -24.59
CA GLN A 78 5.52 -10.61 -25.78
C GLN A 78 4.85 -11.93 -25.40
N PRO A 79 3.56 -11.91 -25.03
CA PRO A 79 2.84 -13.11 -24.63
C PRO A 79 2.82 -14.17 -25.74
N ILE A 80 2.94 -15.44 -25.33
CA ILE A 80 2.72 -16.62 -26.17
C ILE A 80 1.49 -17.38 -25.69
N SER A 81 1.21 -17.37 -24.38
CA SER A 81 -0.01 -17.92 -23.81
C SER A 81 -0.36 -17.28 -22.47
N TYR A 82 -1.47 -17.68 -21.86
CA TYR A 82 -1.86 -17.28 -20.51
C TYR A 82 -1.42 -18.27 -19.41
N LYS A 83 -0.54 -19.24 -19.71
CA LYS A 83 0.06 -20.10 -18.69
C LYS A 83 0.91 -19.27 -17.72
N TRP A 84 0.93 -19.62 -16.44
CA TRP A 84 1.72 -18.91 -15.44
C TRP A 84 3.09 -19.57 -15.26
N VAL A 85 3.91 -19.51 -16.30
CA VAL A 85 5.27 -20.05 -16.29
C VAL A 85 6.17 -19.03 -16.97
N THR A 86 7.07 -18.44 -16.20
CA THR A 86 8.03 -17.42 -16.67
C THR A 86 9.38 -17.62 -15.99
N ARG A 87 10.35 -16.76 -16.27
CA ARG A 87 11.61 -16.73 -15.52
C ARG A 87 11.44 -16.39 -14.02
N SER A 88 10.30 -15.82 -13.61
CA SER A 88 10.01 -15.55 -12.20
C SER A 88 9.58 -16.79 -11.41
N GLY A 89 9.19 -17.88 -12.09
CA GLY A 89 8.66 -19.10 -11.48
C GLY A 89 7.42 -19.62 -12.19
N ASP A 90 6.81 -20.64 -11.59
CA ASP A 90 5.60 -21.29 -12.06
C ASP A 90 4.34 -20.85 -11.26
N ALA A 91 3.20 -21.48 -11.58
CA ALA A 91 1.92 -21.17 -10.98
C ALA A 91 1.88 -21.45 -9.47
N GLU A 92 2.61 -22.46 -8.98
CA GLU A 92 2.65 -22.79 -7.55
C GLU A 92 3.49 -21.78 -6.77
N ALA A 93 4.66 -21.39 -7.31
CA ALA A 93 5.46 -20.31 -6.74
C ALA A 93 4.68 -18.98 -6.71
N PHE A 94 3.88 -18.69 -7.75
CA PHE A 94 3.04 -17.50 -7.78
C PHE A 94 1.96 -17.52 -6.70
N LYS A 95 1.22 -18.64 -6.56
CA LYS A 95 0.19 -18.79 -5.51
C LYS A 95 0.79 -18.69 -4.11
N ASP A 96 1.97 -19.27 -3.88
CA ASP A 96 2.68 -19.17 -2.61
C ASP A 96 3.02 -17.72 -2.27
N MET A 97 3.58 -16.97 -3.23
CA MET A 97 3.87 -15.56 -3.10
C MET A 97 2.62 -14.75 -2.74
N VAL A 98 1.52 -14.91 -3.49
CA VAL A 98 0.27 -14.17 -3.25
C VAL A 98 -0.29 -14.47 -1.86
N ARG A 99 -0.25 -15.74 -1.41
CA ARG A 99 -0.70 -16.14 -0.07
C ARG A 99 0.14 -15.49 1.02
N ARG A 100 1.47 -15.56 0.93
CA ARG A 100 2.41 -15.03 1.93
C ARG A 100 2.32 -13.51 2.01
N CYS A 101 2.36 -12.81 0.88
CA CYS A 101 2.24 -11.36 0.84
C CYS A 101 0.92 -10.84 1.39
N ASN A 102 -0.22 -11.45 1.02
CA ASN A 102 -1.52 -11.02 1.56
C ASN A 102 -1.61 -11.23 3.08
N LYS A 103 -0.95 -12.26 3.63
CA LYS A 103 -0.90 -12.51 5.08
C LYS A 103 -0.22 -11.37 5.84
N ASP A 104 0.81 -10.76 5.25
CA ASP A 104 1.51 -9.60 5.82
C ASP A 104 0.93 -8.25 5.38
N GLY A 105 -0.28 -8.26 4.82
CA GLY A 105 -0.99 -7.05 4.43
C GLY A 105 -0.46 -6.38 3.16
N VAL A 106 0.45 -7.02 2.42
CA VAL A 106 1.04 -6.54 1.17
C VAL A 106 0.27 -7.11 -0.02
N ARG A 107 -0.38 -6.24 -0.79
CA ARG A 107 -1.22 -6.63 -1.94
C ARG A 107 -0.40 -6.93 -3.18
N ILE A 108 -0.89 -7.82 -4.05
CA ILE A 108 -0.26 -8.13 -5.34
C ILE A 108 -1.08 -7.50 -6.47
N TYR A 109 -0.40 -6.77 -7.35
CA TYR A 109 -0.94 -6.24 -8.60
C TYR A 109 -0.18 -6.84 -9.77
N VAL A 110 -0.88 -7.48 -10.68
CA VAL A 110 -0.25 -8.17 -11.82
C VAL A 110 -0.15 -7.22 -13.02
N ASP A 111 1.01 -7.19 -13.65
CA ASP A 111 1.17 -6.60 -14.98
C ASP A 111 0.53 -7.50 -16.04
N ALA A 112 -0.59 -7.05 -16.61
CA ALA A 112 -1.41 -7.79 -17.57
C ALA A 112 -1.22 -7.22 -18.97
N VAL A 113 -0.51 -7.97 -19.82
CA VAL A 113 -0.31 -7.63 -21.25
C VAL A 113 -1.42 -8.28 -22.07
N ILE A 114 -2.48 -7.51 -22.32
CA ILE A 114 -3.72 -7.99 -22.96
C ILE A 114 -4.04 -7.25 -24.27
N ASN A 115 -3.19 -6.31 -24.69
CA ASN A 115 -3.31 -5.63 -25.97
C ASN A 115 -2.90 -6.54 -27.14
N HIS A 116 -1.81 -7.28 -26.99
CA HIS A 116 -1.13 -7.95 -28.08
C HIS A 116 -0.54 -9.29 -27.65
N MET A 117 -0.07 -10.06 -28.65
CA MET A 117 0.79 -11.23 -28.48
C MET A 117 2.19 -10.93 -29.06
N SER A 118 3.11 -11.91 -28.99
CA SER A 118 4.50 -11.78 -29.48
C SER A 118 4.58 -11.29 -30.93
N THR A 119 5.68 -10.61 -31.27
CA THR A 119 6.00 -10.22 -32.66
C THR A 119 6.21 -11.46 -33.55
N ASN A 120 6.47 -11.24 -34.84
CA ASN A 120 6.87 -12.33 -35.73
C ASN A 120 8.23 -12.91 -35.32
N GLN A 121 8.26 -14.21 -35.02
CA GLN A 121 9.41 -14.96 -34.55
C GLN A 121 9.62 -16.17 -35.46
N LYS A 122 10.85 -16.38 -35.93
CA LYS A 122 11.20 -17.55 -36.77
C LYS A 122 10.96 -18.87 -36.04
N LEU A 123 11.22 -18.91 -34.74
CA LEU A 123 10.95 -20.01 -33.84
C LEU A 123 10.36 -19.45 -32.55
N ALA A 124 9.04 -19.52 -32.41
CA ALA A 124 8.35 -19.05 -31.22
C ALA A 124 8.22 -20.20 -30.21
N VAL A 125 9.00 -20.13 -29.13
CA VAL A 125 8.88 -21.01 -27.97
C VAL A 125 8.70 -20.14 -26.74
N GLY A 126 7.63 -20.39 -26.01
CA GLY A 126 7.33 -19.74 -24.74
C GLY A 126 8.14 -20.31 -23.59
N THR A 127 8.26 -19.53 -22.53
CA THR A 127 8.93 -19.92 -21.28
C THR A 127 8.30 -21.15 -20.59
N GLY A 128 7.04 -21.48 -20.90
CA GLY A 128 6.31 -22.67 -20.47
C GLY A 128 6.19 -23.75 -21.55
N GLY A 129 7.02 -23.68 -22.60
CA GLY A 129 7.12 -24.67 -23.67
C GLY A 129 6.03 -24.58 -24.75
N SER A 130 5.13 -23.59 -24.70
CA SER A 130 4.13 -23.41 -25.76
C SER A 130 4.79 -22.95 -27.06
N THR A 131 4.29 -23.44 -28.19
CA THR A 131 4.74 -23.02 -29.52
C THR A 131 3.66 -22.17 -30.21
N ALA A 132 4.08 -21.42 -31.23
CA ALA A 132 3.20 -20.57 -32.03
C ALA A 132 3.73 -20.45 -33.47
N ASP A 133 2.83 -20.28 -34.44
CA ASP A 133 3.17 -19.71 -35.75
C ASP A 133 2.77 -18.23 -35.73
N THR A 134 3.69 -17.40 -35.24
CA THR A 134 3.50 -15.95 -35.07
C THR A 134 3.42 -15.20 -36.41
N SER A 135 3.86 -15.82 -37.51
CA SER A 135 3.74 -15.26 -38.86
C SER A 135 2.30 -15.41 -39.38
N ALA A 136 1.66 -16.52 -39.03
CA ALA A 136 0.28 -16.84 -39.35
C ALA A 136 -0.71 -16.46 -38.23
N PHE A 137 -0.31 -15.67 -37.23
CA PHE A 137 -1.16 -15.25 -36.11
C PHE A 137 -1.76 -16.44 -35.32
N GLN A 138 -1.02 -17.55 -35.20
CA GLN A 138 -1.47 -18.74 -34.49
C GLN A 138 -0.72 -18.92 -33.16
N PHE A 139 -1.47 -18.86 -32.06
CA PHE A 139 -0.97 -19.04 -30.70
C PHE A 139 -1.69 -20.22 -30.05
N TYR A 140 -1.15 -21.43 -30.26
CA TYR A 140 -1.87 -22.69 -30.04
C TYR A 140 -2.31 -22.94 -28.59
N ALA A 141 -1.57 -22.42 -27.61
CA ALA A 141 -1.85 -22.68 -26.20
C ALA A 141 -3.02 -21.85 -25.64
N VAL A 142 -3.51 -20.82 -26.32
CA VAL A 142 -4.65 -20.01 -25.85
C VAL A 142 -6.03 -20.61 -26.19
N PRO A 143 -6.34 -21.14 -27.38
CA PRO A 143 -5.78 -20.97 -28.72
C PRO A 143 -6.32 -19.71 -29.43
N TYR A 144 -5.43 -18.89 -30.01
CA TYR A 144 -5.81 -17.80 -30.93
C TYR A 144 -5.39 -18.10 -32.37
N GLY A 145 -6.19 -17.67 -33.33
CA GLY A 145 -5.89 -17.69 -34.77
C GLY A 145 -6.03 -16.31 -35.42
N PRO A 146 -5.81 -16.17 -36.74
CA PRO A 146 -5.85 -14.88 -37.45
C PRO A 146 -7.13 -14.06 -37.23
N GLY A 147 -8.25 -14.73 -37.00
CA GLY A 147 -9.52 -14.06 -36.73
C GLY A 147 -9.53 -13.28 -35.41
N ASP A 148 -8.66 -13.61 -34.46
CA ASP A 148 -8.67 -13.02 -33.11
C ASP A 148 -7.86 -11.72 -33.03
N PHE A 149 -7.24 -11.30 -34.14
CA PHE A 149 -6.40 -10.13 -34.23
C PHE A 149 -7.04 -9.03 -35.09
N ASN A 150 -6.65 -7.79 -34.85
CA ASN A 150 -6.93 -6.70 -35.77
C ASN A 150 -6.13 -6.87 -37.06
N ARG A 151 -6.54 -6.19 -38.12
CA ARG A 151 -5.87 -6.30 -39.43
C ARG A 151 -4.44 -5.80 -39.32
N GLY A 152 -3.46 -6.57 -39.82
CA GLY A 152 -2.04 -6.21 -39.80
C GLY A 152 -1.75 -4.86 -40.47
N CYS A 153 -1.51 -3.85 -39.63
CA CYS A 153 -0.97 -2.53 -39.95
C CYS A 153 -0.05 -2.12 -38.80
N SER A 154 0.78 -1.09 -38.98
CA SER A 154 1.65 -0.60 -37.90
C SER A 154 1.14 0.72 -37.31
N VAL A 155 1.32 0.90 -36.00
CA VAL A 155 1.11 2.20 -35.36
C VAL A 155 2.16 3.18 -35.90
N THR A 156 1.73 4.20 -36.62
CA THR A 156 2.61 5.21 -37.25
C THR A 156 2.11 6.64 -37.04
N ASN A 157 0.87 6.83 -36.59
CA ASN A 157 0.26 8.14 -36.45
C ASN A 157 -0.59 8.26 -35.17
N TYR A 158 0.01 8.82 -34.12
CA TYR A 158 -0.63 9.12 -32.83
C TYR A 158 -1.71 10.22 -32.88
N LYS A 159 -1.91 10.86 -34.03
CA LYS A 159 -3.06 11.77 -34.29
C LYS A 159 -4.28 11.03 -34.85
N ASN A 160 -4.19 9.73 -35.09
CA ASN A 160 -5.30 8.91 -35.57
C ASN A 160 -5.62 7.82 -34.54
N VAL A 161 -6.73 7.99 -33.81
CA VAL A 161 -7.19 7.06 -32.77
C VAL A 161 -7.32 5.61 -33.29
N SER A 162 -7.84 5.43 -34.51
CA SER A 162 -8.00 4.09 -35.10
C SER A 162 -6.65 3.44 -35.42
N ASN A 163 -5.65 4.21 -35.87
CA ASN A 163 -4.30 3.69 -36.07
C ASN A 163 -3.63 3.32 -34.74
N VAL A 164 -3.84 4.11 -33.68
CA VAL A 164 -3.27 3.81 -32.35
C VAL A 164 -3.86 2.54 -31.74
N ARG A 165 -5.16 2.27 -31.96
CA ARG A 165 -5.90 1.20 -31.26
C ARG A 165 -6.13 -0.10 -32.05
N ASN A 166 -5.90 -0.09 -33.36
CA ASN A 166 -6.21 -1.24 -34.22
C ASN A 166 -5.00 -1.73 -35.05
N CYS A 167 -3.81 -1.21 -34.78
CA CYS A 167 -2.59 -1.58 -35.49
C CYS A 167 -1.52 -2.10 -34.53
N GLU A 168 -0.61 -2.90 -35.06
CA GLU A 168 0.51 -3.52 -34.34
C GLU A 168 1.47 -2.44 -33.83
N LEU A 169 1.56 -2.33 -32.51
CA LEU A 169 2.60 -1.55 -31.82
C LEU A 169 3.93 -2.28 -31.99
N ASN A 170 4.89 -1.68 -32.70
CA ASN A 170 6.22 -2.26 -32.93
C ASN A 170 6.20 -3.71 -33.48
N GLY A 171 5.17 -4.06 -34.27
CA GLY A 171 5.00 -5.39 -34.87
C GLY A 171 4.44 -6.46 -33.92
N LEU A 172 3.98 -6.08 -32.72
CA LEU A 172 3.29 -6.96 -31.78
C LEU A 172 1.88 -7.28 -32.31
N ARG A 173 1.51 -8.56 -32.35
CA ARG A 173 0.23 -8.98 -32.96
C ARG A 173 -0.94 -8.45 -32.14
N ASP A 174 -1.66 -7.48 -32.69
CA ASP A 174 -2.68 -6.69 -32.00
C ASP A 174 -4.00 -7.48 -31.87
N LEU A 175 -4.40 -7.83 -30.64
CA LEU A 175 -5.62 -8.60 -30.39
C LEU A 175 -6.86 -7.73 -30.67
N ASN A 176 -7.91 -8.35 -31.19
CA ASN A 176 -9.20 -7.68 -31.38
C ASN A 176 -10.09 -7.89 -30.15
N GLN A 177 -9.95 -7.02 -29.14
CA GLN A 177 -10.78 -7.06 -27.94
C GLN A 177 -12.24 -6.68 -28.21
N GLY A 178 -12.61 -6.31 -29.44
CA GLY A 178 -13.99 -6.19 -29.88
C GLY A 178 -14.73 -7.53 -29.98
N LYS A 179 -13.98 -8.64 -30.09
CA LYS A 179 -14.53 -10.00 -30.20
C LYS A 179 -14.79 -10.63 -28.83
N ASN A 180 -15.97 -11.22 -28.66
CA ASN A 180 -16.34 -11.88 -27.41
C ASN A 180 -15.37 -13.00 -27.01
N TYR A 181 -14.93 -13.81 -27.97
CA TYR A 181 -13.96 -14.90 -27.70
C TYR A 181 -12.65 -14.37 -27.12
N VAL A 182 -12.09 -13.28 -27.66
CA VAL A 182 -10.87 -12.64 -27.15
C VAL A 182 -11.10 -12.09 -25.74
N ARG A 183 -12.22 -11.41 -25.51
CA ARG A 183 -12.58 -10.90 -24.17
C ARG A 183 -12.70 -12.04 -23.16
N GLU A 184 -13.38 -13.13 -23.50
CA GLU A 184 -13.56 -14.28 -22.61
C GLU A 184 -12.23 -14.89 -22.18
N LYS A 185 -11.30 -15.09 -23.12
CA LYS A 185 -9.95 -15.59 -22.81
C LYS A 185 -9.18 -14.66 -21.89
N ILE A 186 -9.27 -13.35 -22.08
CA ILE A 186 -8.67 -12.35 -21.19
C ILE A 186 -9.31 -12.38 -19.80
N ILE A 187 -10.65 -12.44 -19.75
CA ILE A 187 -11.42 -12.49 -18.51
C ILE A 187 -11.08 -13.75 -17.70
N ASP A 188 -11.00 -14.91 -18.35
CA ASP A 188 -10.65 -16.18 -17.70
C ASP A 188 -9.24 -16.11 -17.08
N PHE A 189 -8.28 -15.56 -17.82
CA PHE A 189 -6.92 -15.34 -17.32
C PHE A 189 -6.91 -14.43 -16.08
N MET A 190 -7.58 -13.27 -16.15
CA MET A 190 -7.61 -12.31 -15.06
C MET A 190 -8.41 -12.83 -13.84
N ASN A 191 -9.51 -13.54 -14.06
CA ASN A 191 -10.30 -14.15 -12.99
C ASN A 191 -9.53 -15.26 -12.26
N GLY A 192 -8.75 -16.07 -12.98
CA GLY A 192 -7.85 -17.03 -12.35
C GLY A 192 -6.88 -16.36 -11.37
N LEU A 193 -6.33 -15.19 -11.73
CA LEU A 193 -5.45 -14.41 -10.85
C LEU A 193 -6.19 -13.82 -9.64
N ILE A 194 -7.42 -13.32 -9.82
CA ILE A 194 -8.26 -12.83 -8.72
C ILE A 194 -8.58 -13.96 -7.73
N ASP A 195 -8.91 -15.15 -8.24
CA ASP A 195 -9.31 -16.29 -7.43
C ASP A 195 -8.19 -16.78 -6.49
N VAL A 196 -6.93 -16.61 -6.90
CA VAL A 196 -5.75 -16.92 -6.07
C VAL A 196 -5.29 -15.77 -5.16
N GLY A 197 -5.98 -14.62 -5.19
CA GLY A 197 -5.79 -13.53 -4.22
C GLY A 197 -5.09 -12.28 -4.74
N VAL A 198 -4.94 -12.10 -6.05
CA VAL A 198 -4.45 -10.84 -6.64
C VAL A 198 -5.43 -9.71 -6.34
N ALA A 199 -4.93 -8.55 -5.93
CA ALA A 199 -5.74 -7.39 -5.55
C ALA A 199 -6.13 -6.51 -6.75
N GLY A 200 -5.41 -6.64 -7.86
CA GLY A 200 -5.61 -5.78 -9.02
C GLY A 200 -4.60 -5.96 -10.15
N PHE A 201 -4.66 -5.05 -11.13
CA PHE A 201 -3.91 -5.16 -12.38
C PHE A 201 -3.33 -3.81 -12.82
N ARG A 202 -2.08 -3.83 -13.27
CA ARG A 202 -1.57 -2.85 -14.25
C ARG A 202 -2.00 -3.34 -15.62
N ILE A 203 -2.70 -2.51 -16.40
CA ILE A 203 -3.07 -2.84 -17.77
C ILE A 203 -2.05 -2.22 -18.70
N ASP A 204 -1.18 -3.06 -19.26
CA ASP A 204 -0.16 -2.68 -20.24
C ASP A 204 -0.80 -2.10 -21.51
N ALA A 205 -0.14 -1.09 -22.09
CA ALA A 205 -0.51 -0.52 -23.37
C ALA A 205 -2.01 -0.14 -23.49
N ALA A 206 -2.66 0.26 -22.38
CA ALA A 206 -4.09 0.56 -22.38
C ALA A 206 -4.49 1.64 -23.39
N LYS A 207 -3.58 2.58 -23.69
CA LYS A 207 -3.72 3.56 -24.79
C LYS A 207 -4.07 2.94 -26.15
N HIS A 208 -3.56 1.74 -26.40
CA HIS A 208 -3.71 0.98 -27.64
C HIS A 208 -4.94 0.07 -27.66
N MET A 209 -5.77 0.10 -26.61
CA MET A 209 -7.05 -0.61 -26.56
C MET A 209 -8.23 0.37 -26.51
N TRP A 210 -9.40 -0.06 -26.97
CA TRP A 210 -10.60 0.77 -26.85
C TRP A 210 -11.10 0.80 -25.39
N PRO A 211 -11.40 1.99 -24.81
CA PRO A 211 -11.93 2.10 -23.46
C PRO A 211 -13.21 1.29 -23.23
N ASN A 212 -14.05 1.17 -24.25
CA ASN A 212 -15.30 0.40 -24.16
C ASN A 212 -15.04 -1.12 -24.09
N ASP A 213 -14.03 -1.64 -24.79
CA ASP A 213 -13.68 -3.06 -24.73
C ASP A 213 -13.09 -3.41 -23.36
N LEU A 214 -12.25 -2.52 -22.82
CA LEU A 214 -11.73 -2.62 -21.46
C LEU A 214 -12.85 -2.57 -20.41
N GLU A 215 -13.82 -1.68 -20.56
CA GLU A 215 -14.98 -1.58 -19.67
C GLU A 215 -15.77 -2.90 -19.62
N ILE A 216 -16.00 -3.54 -20.77
CA ILE A 216 -16.70 -4.84 -20.84
C ILE A 216 -15.89 -5.93 -20.13
N ILE A 217 -14.56 -5.96 -20.31
CA ILE A 217 -13.68 -6.91 -19.62
C ILE A 217 -13.76 -6.70 -18.10
N TYR A 218 -13.56 -5.45 -17.64
CA TYR A 218 -13.51 -5.12 -16.21
C TYR A 218 -14.82 -5.43 -15.48
N ASN A 219 -15.96 -5.17 -16.13
CA ASN A 219 -17.29 -5.46 -15.58
C ASN A 219 -17.55 -6.96 -15.37
N LYS A 220 -16.85 -7.83 -16.12
CA LYS A 220 -16.96 -9.30 -16.00
C LYS A 220 -15.93 -9.92 -15.06
N LEU A 221 -15.05 -9.13 -14.46
CA LEU A 221 -14.10 -9.65 -13.47
C LEU A 221 -14.82 -10.09 -12.20
N HIS A 222 -14.28 -11.07 -11.50
CA HIS A 222 -14.73 -11.49 -10.18
C HIS A 222 -14.52 -10.38 -9.14
N ASN A 223 -15.27 -10.47 -8.04
CA ASN A 223 -14.91 -9.71 -6.84
C ASN A 223 -13.67 -10.34 -6.19
N LEU A 224 -12.92 -9.53 -5.44
CA LEU A 224 -11.75 -9.99 -4.72
C LEU A 224 -12.10 -11.06 -3.68
N SER A 225 -11.24 -12.07 -3.60
CA SER A 225 -11.47 -13.27 -2.78
C SER A 225 -11.36 -12.97 -1.28
N THR A 226 -12.44 -13.19 -0.53
CA THR A 226 -12.45 -13.00 0.94
C THR A 226 -11.47 -13.93 1.68
N LYS A 227 -11.04 -15.03 1.04
CA LYS A 227 -10.01 -15.94 1.56
C LYS A 227 -8.64 -15.27 1.73
N HIS A 228 -8.40 -14.15 1.03
CA HIS A 228 -7.15 -13.40 1.07
C HIS A 228 -7.25 -12.09 1.87
N GLY A 229 -8.26 -11.99 2.74
CA GLY A 229 -8.44 -10.84 3.64
C GLY A 229 -9.10 -9.62 3.00
N PHE A 230 -9.70 -9.76 1.82
CA PHE A 230 -10.54 -8.73 1.20
C PHE A 230 -11.96 -8.78 1.78
N LYS A 231 -12.65 -7.63 1.78
CA LYS A 231 -14.06 -7.53 2.16
C LYS A 231 -14.95 -8.02 1.02
N SER A 232 -16.11 -8.59 1.36
CA SER A 232 -17.09 -9.02 0.37
C SER A 232 -17.51 -7.86 -0.55
N GLY A 233 -17.60 -8.13 -1.85
CA GLY A 233 -18.04 -7.16 -2.85
C GLY A 233 -16.96 -6.20 -3.36
N GLN A 234 -15.72 -6.29 -2.88
CA GLN A 234 -14.62 -5.44 -3.39
C GLN A 234 -14.23 -5.82 -4.82
N ARG A 235 -14.05 -4.81 -5.69
CA ARG A 235 -13.61 -4.95 -7.08
C ARG A 235 -12.09 -4.84 -7.17
N PRO A 236 -11.41 -5.53 -8.09
CA PRO A 236 -9.95 -5.41 -8.23
C PRO A 236 -9.54 -3.97 -8.55
N TYR A 237 -8.42 -3.51 -7.97
CA TYR A 237 -7.81 -2.24 -8.36
C TYR A 237 -7.30 -2.34 -9.80
N ILE A 238 -7.58 -1.38 -10.65
CA ILE A 238 -7.06 -1.36 -12.02
C ILE A 238 -6.40 -0.01 -12.25
N TYR A 239 -5.20 -0.03 -12.80
CA TYR A 239 -4.52 1.17 -13.26
C TYR A 239 -3.96 0.95 -14.66
N GLN A 240 -4.28 1.88 -15.54
CA GLN A 240 -4.14 1.71 -16.98
C GLN A 240 -2.91 2.49 -17.46
N GLU A 241 -2.05 1.84 -18.22
CA GLU A 241 -0.95 2.54 -18.87
C GLU A 241 -1.48 3.37 -20.06
N VAL A 242 -1.59 4.68 -19.84
CA VAL A 242 -1.91 5.63 -20.90
C VAL A 242 -0.88 6.74 -20.87
N ILE A 243 0.09 6.65 -21.79
CA ILE A 243 1.09 7.70 -21.97
C ILE A 243 0.42 8.89 -22.67
N ASP A 244 0.01 9.90 -21.89
CA ASP A 244 -0.59 11.15 -22.37
C ASP A 244 0.19 12.36 -21.83
N ASN A 245 1.04 12.96 -22.67
CA ASN A 245 1.71 14.23 -22.40
C ASN A 245 1.00 15.43 -23.05
N GLY A 246 -0.20 15.22 -23.60
CA GLY A 246 -0.91 16.17 -24.44
C GLY A 246 -0.46 16.13 -25.90
N GLY A 247 -1.28 16.74 -26.77
CA GLY A 247 -0.93 16.88 -28.19
C GLY A 247 -1.08 15.59 -29.00
N GLU A 248 -1.83 14.60 -28.54
CA GLU A 248 -2.19 13.39 -29.30
C GLU A 248 -3.70 13.25 -29.43
N ALA A 249 -4.16 12.29 -30.24
CA ALA A 249 -5.59 12.05 -30.43
C ALA A 249 -6.23 11.21 -29.32
N VAL A 250 -5.43 10.45 -28.56
CA VAL A 250 -5.89 9.66 -27.42
C VAL A 250 -5.53 10.38 -26.13
N SER A 251 -6.48 10.49 -25.19
CA SER A 251 -6.27 11.11 -23.88
C SER A 251 -6.51 10.14 -22.73
N SER A 252 -5.76 10.32 -21.63
CA SER A 252 -5.96 9.59 -20.38
C SER A 252 -7.38 9.77 -19.80
N LYS A 253 -8.04 10.89 -20.10
CA LYS A 253 -9.44 11.18 -19.69
C LYS A 253 -10.48 10.27 -20.32
N GLU A 254 -10.13 9.50 -21.36
CA GLU A 254 -11.04 8.50 -21.93
C GLU A 254 -11.15 7.24 -21.04
N TYR A 255 -10.13 7.02 -20.19
CA TYR A 255 -9.95 5.78 -19.42
C TYR A 255 -10.23 5.94 -17.92
N ASN A 256 -10.14 7.16 -17.39
CA ASN A 256 -10.28 7.42 -15.96
C ASN A 256 -11.72 7.20 -15.43
N ARG A 257 -12.71 7.08 -16.31
CA ARG A 257 -14.07 6.64 -15.92
C ARG A 257 -14.12 5.16 -15.54
N ASN A 258 -13.28 4.33 -16.16
CA ASN A 258 -13.24 2.88 -15.96
C ASN A 258 -12.45 2.51 -14.71
N ALA A 259 -11.25 3.09 -14.56
CA ALA A 259 -10.30 2.76 -13.50
C ALA A 259 -9.25 3.87 -13.33
N ALA A 260 -8.24 3.67 -12.49
CA ALA A 260 -7.12 4.60 -12.39
C ALA A 260 -6.26 4.58 -13.67
N VAL A 261 -5.42 5.59 -13.85
CA VAL A 261 -4.53 5.76 -15.01
C VAL A 261 -3.15 6.21 -14.53
N THR A 262 -2.10 5.72 -15.18
CA THR A 262 -0.72 6.17 -14.95
C THR A 262 -0.55 7.64 -15.37
N GLU A 263 -0.22 8.52 -14.43
CA GLU A 263 -0.03 9.95 -14.70
C GLU A 263 1.41 10.24 -15.15
N PHE A 264 1.74 10.01 -16.43
CA PHE A 264 3.08 10.24 -16.97
C PHE A 264 3.53 11.71 -16.90
N LYS A 265 2.60 12.68 -16.87
CA LYS A 265 2.97 14.10 -16.68
C LYS A 265 3.57 14.33 -15.30
N HIS A 266 3.17 13.57 -14.28
CA HIS A 266 3.77 13.63 -12.95
C HIS A 266 5.27 13.32 -13.02
N SER A 267 5.64 12.17 -13.61
CA SER A 267 7.04 11.75 -13.79
C SER A 267 7.86 12.81 -14.56
N ASN A 268 7.33 13.30 -15.69
CA ASN A 268 7.99 14.30 -16.53
C ASN A 268 8.20 15.64 -15.81
N LYS A 269 7.12 16.21 -15.25
CA LYS A 269 7.16 17.53 -14.61
C LYS A 269 7.96 17.52 -13.31
N LEU A 270 7.88 16.45 -12.53
CA LEU A 270 8.65 16.31 -11.29
C LEU A 270 10.14 16.20 -11.60
N SER A 271 10.49 15.42 -12.64
CA SER A 271 11.86 15.33 -13.13
C SER A 271 12.40 16.68 -13.62
N ASN A 272 11.57 17.52 -14.23
CA ASN A 272 11.96 18.88 -14.63
C ASN A 272 12.25 19.78 -13.42
N ALA A 273 11.34 19.80 -12.44
CA ALA A 273 11.48 20.64 -11.25
C ALA A 273 12.75 20.30 -10.47
N PHE A 274 12.97 19.01 -10.17
CA PHE A 274 14.13 18.59 -9.38
C PHE A 274 15.46 18.58 -10.16
N GLN A 275 15.44 18.75 -11.48
CA GLN A 275 16.64 18.99 -12.30
C GLN A 275 16.89 20.48 -12.59
N GLY A 276 16.13 21.38 -11.96
CA GLY A 276 16.30 22.83 -12.10
C GLY A 276 15.80 23.41 -13.42
N ARG A 277 14.98 22.66 -14.18
CA ARG A 277 14.29 23.16 -15.39
C ARG A 277 13.02 23.93 -15.04
N ASP A 278 12.42 23.63 -13.90
CA ASP A 278 11.32 24.37 -13.28
C ASP A 278 11.70 24.70 -11.83
N ALA A 279 11.26 25.84 -11.29
CA ALA A 279 11.56 26.21 -9.90
C ALA A 279 10.66 25.45 -8.91
N LEU A 280 11.23 24.93 -7.80
CA LEU A 280 10.46 24.13 -6.84
C LEU A 280 9.29 24.91 -6.20
N LYS A 281 9.38 26.24 -6.08
CA LYS A 281 8.26 27.07 -5.60
C LYS A 281 6.95 26.88 -6.39
N TRP A 282 7.04 26.53 -7.67
CA TRP A 282 5.84 26.35 -8.51
C TRP A 282 5.05 25.10 -8.14
N LEU A 283 5.62 24.21 -7.32
CA LEU A 283 4.95 23.01 -6.82
C LEU A 283 3.87 23.30 -5.77
N ILE A 284 3.63 24.57 -5.39
CA ILE A 284 2.57 24.98 -4.44
C ILE A 284 1.17 24.47 -4.82
N ASN A 285 0.88 24.35 -6.11
CA ASN A 285 -0.39 23.84 -6.63
C ASN A 285 -0.22 22.49 -7.38
N TRP A 286 0.79 21.70 -7.02
CA TRP A 286 1.11 20.40 -7.63
C TRP A 286 -0.11 19.46 -7.63
N GLY A 287 -0.33 18.75 -8.73
CA GLY A 287 -1.51 17.91 -8.93
C GLY A 287 -2.38 18.43 -10.08
N GLU A 288 -3.71 18.49 -9.86
CA GLU A 288 -4.69 18.91 -10.87
C GLU A 288 -4.41 20.32 -11.43
N GLY A 289 -3.84 21.23 -10.64
CA GLY A 289 -3.43 22.57 -11.07
C GLY A 289 -2.35 22.58 -12.16
N TRP A 290 -1.65 21.46 -12.35
CA TRP A 290 -0.67 21.24 -13.41
C TRP A 290 -1.25 20.52 -14.64
N GLY A 291 -2.58 20.38 -14.70
CA GLY A 291 -3.27 19.68 -15.79
C GLY A 291 -3.16 18.16 -15.72
N PHE A 292 -2.93 17.63 -14.51
CA PHE A 292 -2.99 16.20 -14.23
C PHE A 292 -4.45 15.74 -14.08
N LEU A 293 -4.65 14.43 -14.05
CA LEU A 293 -5.93 13.80 -13.72
C LEU A 293 -6.40 14.13 -12.29
N PRO A 294 -7.68 13.92 -11.97
CA PRO A 294 -8.15 13.96 -10.60
C PRO A 294 -7.31 13.05 -9.70
N SER A 295 -6.99 13.48 -8.48
CA SER A 295 -6.10 12.73 -7.58
C SER A 295 -6.55 11.27 -7.35
N GLY A 296 -7.86 11.03 -7.23
CA GLY A 296 -8.43 9.69 -7.04
C GLY A 296 -8.37 8.78 -8.27
N ASP A 297 -7.96 9.32 -9.42
CA ASP A 297 -7.88 8.61 -10.70
C ASP A 297 -6.44 8.33 -11.12
N ALA A 298 -5.44 8.83 -10.37
CA ALA A 298 -4.04 8.84 -10.79
C ALA A 298 -3.19 7.83 -10.00
N LEU A 299 -2.47 6.98 -10.72
CA LEU A 299 -1.25 6.35 -10.21
C LEU A 299 -0.04 7.21 -10.59
N VAL A 300 0.79 7.59 -9.62
CA VAL A 300 1.96 8.45 -9.80
C VAL A 300 3.25 7.74 -9.45
N PHE A 301 4.31 8.09 -10.17
CA PHE A 301 5.66 7.59 -9.98
C PHE A 301 6.67 8.67 -10.40
N VAL A 302 7.92 8.52 -9.96
CA VAL A 302 9.05 9.36 -10.42
C VAL A 302 9.58 8.82 -11.74
N ASP A 303 9.83 7.52 -11.81
CA ASP A 303 10.20 6.75 -12.99
C ASP A 303 9.45 5.41 -13.01
N ASN A 304 9.40 4.79 -14.18
CA ASN A 304 8.93 3.42 -14.35
C ASN A 304 10.00 2.59 -15.09
N HIS A 305 9.69 1.31 -15.33
CA HIS A 305 10.61 0.40 -15.98
C HIS A 305 10.95 0.79 -17.44
N ASP A 306 10.05 1.44 -18.17
CA ASP A 306 10.32 1.92 -19.53
C ASP A 306 11.19 3.19 -19.53
N ASN A 307 10.70 4.25 -18.89
CA ASN A 307 11.27 5.58 -19.04
C ASN A 307 12.59 5.77 -18.31
N GLN A 308 12.91 4.92 -17.33
CA GLN A 308 14.25 4.88 -16.76
C GLN A 308 15.32 4.40 -17.76
N ARG A 309 14.90 3.73 -18.84
CA ARG A 309 15.74 3.25 -19.96
C ARG A 309 15.60 4.12 -21.22
N GLY A 310 14.83 5.20 -21.17
CA GLY A 310 14.50 6.04 -22.33
C GLY A 310 13.45 5.43 -23.27
N HIS A 311 12.81 4.33 -22.88
CA HIS A 311 11.65 3.77 -23.58
C HIS A 311 10.37 4.50 -23.13
N GLY A 312 9.32 4.47 -23.96
CA GLY A 312 8.06 5.14 -23.65
C GLY A 312 8.16 6.67 -23.69
N SER A 313 7.79 7.34 -22.59
CA SER A 313 7.73 8.81 -22.51
C SER A 313 8.76 9.40 -21.55
N GLY A 314 9.45 10.45 -22.03
CA GLY A 314 10.31 11.32 -21.22
C GLY A 314 11.79 11.10 -21.52
N GLY A 315 12.48 12.12 -22.05
CA GLY A 315 13.90 12.02 -22.43
C GLY A 315 14.90 12.36 -21.30
N SER A 316 14.43 12.89 -20.18
CA SER A 316 15.28 13.32 -19.06
C SER A 316 14.60 13.04 -17.72
N ILE A 317 14.21 11.79 -17.51
CA ILE A 317 13.58 11.31 -16.28
C ILE A 317 14.63 11.13 -15.18
N LEU A 318 14.26 11.45 -13.93
CA LEU A 318 15.08 11.12 -12.76
C LEU A 318 14.99 9.64 -12.44
N THR A 319 16.14 8.99 -12.26
CA THR A 319 16.24 7.57 -11.90
C THR A 319 17.27 7.39 -10.79
N HIS A 320 17.44 6.16 -10.30
CA HIS A 320 18.50 5.83 -9.33
C HIS A 320 19.91 6.28 -9.76
N LYS A 321 20.18 6.44 -11.06
CA LYS A 321 21.46 6.92 -11.61
C LYS A 321 21.76 8.38 -11.23
N LYS A 322 20.76 9.16 -10.80
CA LYS A 322 20.91 10.52 -10.22
C LYS A 322 20.40 10.53 -8.78
N SER A 323 21.00 9.70 -7.92
CA SER A 323 20.48 9.30 -6.61
C SER A 323 20.01 10.44 -5.69
N LYS A 324 20.79 11.54 -5.54
CA LYS A 324 20.41 12.68 -4.68
C LYS A 324 19.08 13.29 -5.14
N LEU A 325 18.99 13.66 -6.42
CA LEU A 325 17.78 14.28 -6.98
C LEU A 325 16.60 13.31 -7.01
N TYR A 326 16.87 12.02 -7.30
CA TYR A 326 15.85 10.98 -7.30
C TYR A 326 15.20 10.79 -5.93
N LYS A 327 16.00 10.74 -4.86
CA LYS A 327 15.50 10.66 -3.48
C LYS A 327 14.70 11.90 -3.10
N MET A 328 15.15 13.09 -3.52
CA MET A 328 14.43 14.34 -3.29
C MET A 328 13.04 14.34 -3.96
N ALA A 329 12.98 13.96 -5.24
CA ALA A 329 11.72 13.85 -5.98
C ALA A 329 10.79 12.78 -5.37
N THR A 330 11.33 11.62 -5.01
CA THR A 330 10.57 10.52 -4.38
C THR A 330 10.03 10.92 -3.02
N ALA A 331 10.82 11.63 -2.20
CA ALA A 331 10.36 12.16 -0.91
C ALA A 331 9.22 13.17 -1.09
N PHE A 332 9.32 14.08 -2.07
CA PHE A 332 8.24 15.02 -2.38
C PHE A 332 6.96 14.27 -2.81
N MET A 333 7.06 13.30 -3.73
CA MET A 333 5.93 12.48 -4.16
C MET A 333 5.25 11.76 -2.98
N LEU A 334 6.04 11.17 -2.09
CA LEU A 334 5.51 10.43 -0.93
C LEU A 334 4.91 11.35 0.13
N ALA A 335 5.46 12.56 0.31
CA ALA A 335 4.94 13.57 1.22
C ALA A 335 3.69 14.30 0.69
N HIS A 336 3.52 14.43 -0.63
CA HIS A 336 2.39 15.13 -1.24
C HIS A 336 1.12 14.27 -1.28
N PRO A 337 -0.10 14.80 -1.00
CA PRO A 337 -1.32 13.98 -0.93
C PRO A 337 -1.85 13.46 -2.28
N TYR A 338 -1.31 13.93 -3.39
CA TYR A 338 -1.80 13.61 -4.75
C TYR A 338 -1.52 12.14 -5.14
N GLY A 339 -2.54 11.46 -5.68
CA GLY A 339 -2.43 10.15 -6.33
C GLY A 339 -2.14 8.95 -5.43
N VAL A 340 -2.30 7.76 -6.01
CA VAL A 340 -1.73 6.51 -5.48
C VAL A 340 -0.26 6.45 -5.92
N THR A 341 0.66 6.30 -4.97
CA THR A 341 2.10 6.34 -5.24
C THR A 341 2.64 4.96 -5.60
N GLN A 342 3.53 4.92 -6.61
CA GLN A 342 4.35 3.76 -6.94
C GLN A 342 5.84 4.13 -6.88
N VAL A 343 6.64 3.29 -6.23
CA VAL A 343 8.10 3.37 -6.18
C VAL A 343 8.68 2.27 -7.07
N MET A 344 9.67 2.62 -7.89
CA MET A 344 10.39 1.65 -8.71
C MET A 344 11.40 0.86 -7.88
N SER A 345 11.59 -0.42 -8.16
CA SER A 345 12.74 -1.20 -7.66
C SER A 345 13.41 -1.90 -8.82
N SER A 346 14.62 -1.45 -9.16
CA SER A 346 15.33 -1.76 -10.40
C SER A 346 16.44 -2.80 -10.21
N PHE A 347 16.98 -3.26 -11.33
CA PHE A 347 18.32 -3.83 -11.42
C PHE A 347 19.25 -2.87 -12.16
N HIS A 348 20.57 -3.00 -11.95
CA HIS A 348 21.58 -2.21 -12.65
C HIS A 348 21.64 -2.61 -14.14
N PHE A 349 21.69 -1.62 -15.03
CA PHE A 349 21.78 -1.83 -16.46
C PHE A 349 22.65 -0.76 -17.13
N ASP A 350 23.42 -1.18 -18.14
CA ASP A 350 24.30 -0.31 -18.93
C ASP A 350 23.74 -0.04 -20.34
N ASN A 351 22.76 -0.81 -20.80
CA ASN A 351 22.04 -0.58 -22.05
C ASN A 351 20.53 -0.75 -21.87
N SER A 352 19.74 -0.20 -22.79
CA SER A 352 18.29 -0.12 -22.68
C SER A 352 17.57 -1.47 -22.86
N ASP A 353 18.23 -2.49 -23.41
CA ASP A 353 17.64 -3.81 -23.68
C ASP A 353 18.05 -4.87 -22.64
N ALA A 354 18.95 -4.52 -21.72
CA ALA A 354 19.50 -5.45 -20.75
C ALA A 354 18.41 -6.17 -19.95
N GLY A 355 18.47 -7.50 -19.94
CA GLY A 355 17.70 -8.33 -19.02
C GLY A 355 18.16 -8.19 -17.57
N PRO A 356 17.43 -8.77 -16.60
CA PRO A 356 17.83 -8.79 -15.21
C PRO A 356 19.11 -9.62 -15.00
N PRO A 357 19.78 -9.50 -13.83
CA PRO A 357 20.88 -10.36 -13.44
C PRO A 357 20.52 -11.84 -13.64
N ALA A 358 21.31 -12.56 -14.45
CA ALA A 358 21.02 -13.93 -14.83
C ALA A 358 22.28 -14.80 -14.88
N ASP A 359 22.11 -16.11 -14.66
CA ASP A 359 23.17 -17.09 -14.82
C ASP A 359 23.45 -17.38 -16.31
N SER A 360 24.43 -18.25 -16.59
CA SER A 360 24.79 -18.64 -17.96
C SER A 360 23.68 -19.34 -18.75
N SER A 361 22.65 -19.85 -18.06
CA SER A 361 21.46 -20.46 -18.67
C SER A 361 20.32 -19.46 -18.86
N GLY A 362 20.49 -18.20 -18.45
CA GLY A 362 19.49 -17.16 -18.53
C GLY A 362 18.45 -17.19 -17.41
N ASN A 363 18.66 -17.98 -16.35
CA ASN A 363 17.81 -18.00 -15.15
C ASN A 363 18.12 -16.78 -14.28
N ILE A 364 17.09 -16.18 -13.68
CA ILE A 364 17.25 -14.98 -12.86
C ILE A 364 17.99 -15.29 -11.56
N ILE A 365 19.06 -14.53 -11.30
CA ILE A 365 19.81 -14.56 -10.05
C ILE A 365 19.03 -13.77 -8.99
N SER A 366 18.70 -14.43 -7.88
CA SER A 366 17.96 -13.81 -6.77
C SER A 366 18.70 -12.59 -6.19
N PRO A 367 17.98 -11.54 -5.75
CA PRO A 367 18.56 -10.49 -4.93
C PRO A 367 19.11 -11.03 -3.61
N GLY A 368 20.40 -10.84 -3.34
CA GLY A 368 20.97 -11.07 -2.02
C GLY A 368 20.75 -9.85 -1.12
N ILE A 369 20.61 -10.05 0.19
CA ILE A 369 20.48 -8.96 1.17
C ILE A 369 21.78 -8.86 1.98
N ASN A 370 22.43 -7.70 1.91
CA ASN A 370 23.65 -7.39 2.64
C ASN A 370 23.36 -7.08 4.11
N ALA A 371 24.39 -7.11 4.95
CA ALA A 371 24.27 -6.82 6.39
C ALA A 371 23.79 -5.39 6.69
N ASP A 372 24.01 -4.45 5.78
CA ASP A 372 23.53 -3.06 5.87
C ASP A 372 22.09 -2.87 5.34
N GLY A 373 21.43 -3.96 4.93
CA GLY A 373 20.06 -3.96 4.41
C GLY A 373 19.93 -3.62 2.93
N THR A 374 21.04 -3.32 2.23
CA THR A 374 21.08 -3.12 0.78
C THR A 374 21.00 -4.44 0.01
N CYS A 375 20.80 -4.38 -1.29
CA CYS A 375 20.81 -5.55 -2.15
C CYS A 375 22.18 -5.80 -2.80
N SER A 376 22.46 -7.05 -3.15
CA SER A 376 23.60 -7.48 -3.95
C SER A 376 23.13 -8.09 -5.28
N ASN A 377 24.03 -8.78 -6.00
CA ASN A 377 23.73 -9.47 -7.27
C ASN A 377 23.19 -8.56 -8.39
N GLY A 378 23.55 -7.28 -8.38
CA GLY A 378 23.15 -6.33 -9.43
C GLY A 378 21.77 -5.72 -9.25
N TRP A 379 21.13 -5.89 -8.09
CA TRP A 379 19.83 -5.28 -7.77
C TRP A 379 20.00 -3.93 -7.06
N VAL A 380 19.27 -2.91 -7.52
CA VAL A 380 19.37 -1.53 -6.99
C VAL A 380 18.58 -1.39 -5.69
N CYS A 381 17.38 -1.98 -5.64
CA CYS A 381 16.48 -1.98 -4.49
C CYS A 381 16.23 -0.59 -3.90
N GLU A 382 15.77 0.36 -4.72
CA GLU A 382 15.44 1.71 -4.28
C GLU A 382 14.44 1.71 -3.10
N HIS A 383 13.51 0.75 -3.06
CA HIS A 383 12.56 0.58 -1.96
C HIS A 383 13.22 0.28 -0.60
N ARG A 384 14.47 -0.21 -0.59
CA ARG A 384 15.28 -0.43 0.63
C ARG A 384 16.13 0.76 1.01
N TRP A 385 16.18 1.82 0.22
CA TRP A 385 16.90 3.03 0.59
C TRP A 385 16.18 3.69 1.76
N ARG A 386 16.93 4.08 2.81
CA ARG A 386 16.38 4.68 4.04
C ARG A 386 15.44 5.84 3.75
N GLN A 387 15.87 6.73 2.87
CA GLN A 387 15.12 7.90 2.45
C GLN A 387 13.77 7.53 1.82
N ILE A 388 13.65 6.35 1.20
CA ILE A 388 12.44 5.91 0.49
C ILE A 388 11.53 5.13 1.45
N TYR A 389 12.00 4.08 2.13
CA TYR A 389 11.13 3.32 3.04
C TYR A 389 10.61 4.17 4.20
N ASN A 390 11.40 5.11 4.72
CA ASN A 390 10.91 6.02 5.75
C ASN A 390 9.91 7.04 5.21
N MET A 391 10.01 7.43 3.95
CA MET A 391 9.01 8.30 3.34
C MET A 391 7.72 7.56 2.98
N VAL A 392 7.78 6.25 2.75
CA VAL A 392 6.57 5.39 2.72
C VAL A 392 5.90 5.38 4.10
N ARG A 393 6.67 5.21 5.17
CA ARG A 393 6.15 5.30 6.55
C ARG A 393 5.62 6.70 6.87
N PHE A 394 6.30 7.76 6.45
CA PHE A 394 5.82 9.14 6.56
C PHE A 394 4.44 9.26 5.91
N ARG A 395 4.28 8.79 4.66
CA ARG A 395 3.01 8.81 3.92
C ARG A 395 1.89 8.09 4.68
N ASN A 396 2.20 6.95 5.31
CA ASN A 396 1.24 6.18 6.10
C ASN A 396 0.80 6.96 7.36
N VAL A 397 1.74 7.60 8.06
CA VAL A 397 1.45 8.41 9.26
C VAL A 397 0.58 9.63 8.94
N VAL A 398 0.80 10.25 7.78
CA VAL A 398 0.05 11.45 7.36
C VAL A 398 -1.18 11.13 6.48
N LYS A 399 -1.58 9.86 6.41
CA LYS A 399 -2.74 9.42 5.62
C LYS A 399 -3.99 10.18 6.06
N GLY A 400 -4.75 10.69 5.10
CA GLY A 400 -5.99 11.43 5.35
C GLY A 400 -5.83 12.91 5.71
N THR A 401 -4.60 13.43 5.87
CA THR A 401 -4.39 14.87 6.11
C THR A 401 -4.26 15.65 4.80
N ALA A 402 -4.70 16.92 4.79
CA ALA A 402 -4.39 17.85 3.71
C ALA A 402 -2.92 18.30 3.75
N LEU A 403 -2.47 18.97 2.69
CA LEU A 403 -1.29 19.82 2.71
C LEU A 403 -1.67 21.19 3.30
N ASN A 404 -0.81 21.75 4.16
CA ASN A 404 -1.00 23.07 4.77
C ASN A 404 0.35 23.74 5.04
N ASP A 405 0.31 25.03 5.39
CA ASP A 405 1.48 25.84 5.77
C ASP A 405 2.63 25.74 4.76
N TRP A 406 2.31 25.91 3.47
CA TRP A 406 3.31 25.99 2.42
C TRP A 406 4.24 27.19 2.66
N TRP A 407 5.54 26.95 2.53
CA TRP A 407 6.58 27.97 2.54
C TRP A 407 7.50 27.75 1.34
N ASP A 408 7.93 28.84 0.72
CA ASP A 408 9.03 28.86 -0.24
C ASP A 408 9.86 30.13 -0.12
N ASN A 409 11.13 30.06 -0.54
CA ASN A 409 12.04 31.20 -0.55
C ASN A 409 11.96 32.03 -1.85
N LYS A 410 10.89 31.90 -2.64
CA LYS A 410 10.77 32.43 -4.01
C LYS A 410 11.78 31.82 -5.01
N SER A 411 12.45 30.71 -4.67
CA SER A 411 13.39 29.95 -5.50
C SER A 411 13.17 28.43 -5.36
N ASN A 412 14.19 27.65 -4.99
CA ASN A 412 14.18 26.19 -4.90
C ASN A 412 14.28 25.66 -3.47
N GLN A 413 13.98 26.48 -2.46
CA GLN A 413 13.74 25.98 -1.11
C GLN A 413 12.25 26.01 -0.83
N ILE A 414 11.68 24.86 -0.49
CA ILE A 414 10.26 24.69 -0.20
C ILE A 414 10.08 23.89 1.09
N ALA A 415 8.98 24.11 1.78
CA ALA A 415 8.56 23.30 2.91
C ALA A 415 7.04 23.31 3.04
N PHE A 416 6.47 22.25 3.61
CA PHE A 416 5.04 22.19 3.91
C PHE A 416 4.73 21.17 5.00
N CYS A 417 3.57 21.36 5.62
CA CYS A 417 2.98 20.44 6.57
C CYS A 417 2.00 19.47 5.90
N ARG A 418 1.81 18.32 6.53
CA ARG A 418 0.70 17.40 6.29
C ARG A 418 -0.15 17.30 7.54
N GLY A 419 -1.19 18.13 7.60
CA GLY A 419 -1.97 18.41 8.79
C GLY A 419 -1.06 18.85 9.95
N GLY A 420 -1.33 18.32 11.13
CA GLY A 420 -0.41 18.37 12.26
C GLY A 420 0.33 17.05 12.48
N SER A 421 0.57 16.27 11.43
CA SER A 421 1.11 14.89 11.53
C SER A 421 2.50 14.72 10.91
N GLY A 422 2.88 15.57 9.96
CA GLY A 422 4.21 15.53 9.37
C GLY A 422 4.62 16.85 8.75
N PHE A 423 5.92 17.03 8.59
CA PHE A 423 6.56 18.19 7.99
C PHE A 423 7.72 17.74 7.10
N ILE A 424 7.87 18.39 5.95
CA ILE A 424 8.98 18.17 5.01
C ILE A 424 9.54 19.52 4.57
N ALA A 425 10.86 19.57 4.41
CA ALA A 425 11.58 20.67 3.77
C ALA A 425 12.54 20.12 2.71
N VAL A 426 12.68 20.85 1.61
CA VAL A 426 13.53 20.51 0.47
C VAL A 426 14.42 21.70 0.14
N ASN A 427 15.71 21.46 -0.04
CA ASN A 427 16.67 22.44 -0.54
C ASN A 427 17.20 22.01 -1.91
N GLY A 428 16.69 22.64 -2.96
CA GLY A 428 17.18 22.53 -4.33
C GLY A 428 18.03 23.71 -4.80
N ASP A 429 18.30 24.70 -3.93
CA ASP A 429 19.14 25.85 -4.27
C ASP A 429 20.65 25.53 -4.13
N SER A 430 21.50 26.41 -4.68
CA SER A 430 22.96 26.30 -4.60
C SER A 430 23.56 26.93 -3.32
N TRP A 431 22.71 27.22 -2.33
CA TRP A 431 23.07 27.74 -1.00
C TRP A 431 22.28 27.00 0.10
N ASP A 432 22.71 27.17 1.34
CA ASP A 432 22.14 26.45 2.49
C ASP A 432 20.71 26.94 2.82
N LEU A 433 19.85 26.02 3.25
CA LEU A 433 18.58 26.34 3.89
C LEU A 433 18.85 26.42 5.40
N LYS A 434 18.65 27.59 6.00
CA LYS A 434 18.78 27.86 7.44
C LYS A 434 17.65 28.79 7.88
N GLN A 435 16.52 28.22 8.30
CA GLN A 435 15.28 28.98 8.55
C GLN A 435 14.49 28.42 9.72
N THR A 436 13.83 29.30 10.48
CA THR A 436 12.84 28.89 11.48
C THR A 436 11.46 28.82 10.81
N LEU A 437 10.94 27.61 10.64
CA LEU A 437 9.72 27.34 9.87
C LEU A 437 8.61 26.80 10.77
N GLN A 438 7.35 27.05 10.39
CA GLN A 438 6.19 26.43 11.01
C GLN A 438 6.12 24.96 10.59
N THR A 439 6.20 24.04 11.56
CA THR A 439 6.16 22.59 11.29
C THR A 439 4.80 21.97 11.52
N CYS A 440 3.88 22.72 12.16
CA CYS A 440 2.54 22.26 12.52
C CYS A 440 2.50 21.05 13.47
N LEU A 441 3.67 20.59 13.92
CA LEU A 441 3.82 19.49 14.85
C LEU A 441 3.72 20.01 16.29
N PRO A 442 3.26 19.16 17.22
CA PRO A 442 3.37 19.44 18.65
C PRO A 442 4.83 19.68 19.07
N ALA A 443 5.02 20.39 20.19
CA ALA A 443 6.34 20.58 20.75
C ALA A 443 7.00 19.24 21.11
N GLY A 444 8.28 19.10 20.81
CA GLY A 444 9.03 17.87 21.07
C GLY A 444 10.26 17.74 20.19
N THR A 445 11.00 16.65 20.38
CA THR A 445 12.16 16.30 19.55
C THR A 445 11.80 15.19 18.58
N TYR A 446 12.04 15.44 17.30
CA TYR A 446 11.73 14.54 16.20
C TYR A 446 13.01 14.09 15.51
N CYS A 447 13.05 12.84 15.06
CA CYS A 447 14.15 12.34 14.25
C CYS A 447 13.89 12.64 12.77
N ASP A 448 14.89 13.19 12.09
CA ASP A 448 14.85 13.32 10.64
C ASP A 448 14.98 11.93 10.00
N VAL A 449 13.90 11.51 9.33
CA VAL A 449 13.79 10.17 8.77
C VAL A 449 14.55 10.02 7.44
N ILE A 450 15.07 11.12 6.88
CA ILE A 450 15.94 11.11 5.71
C ILE A 450 17.38 10.76 6.13
N SER A 451 17.94 11.48 7.09
CA SER A 451 19.32 11.23 7.55
C SER A 451 19.47 10.03 8.49
N GLY A 452 18.39 9.58 9.15
CA GLY A 452 18.47 8.48 10.10
C GLY A 452 17.14 7.81 10.44
N ASN A 453 17.14 7.12 11.58
CA ASN A 453 16.01 6.39 12.14
C ASN A 453 15.87 6.71 13.64
N LEU A 454 14.72 6.42 14.23
CA LEU A 454 14.61 6.28 15.68
C LEU A 454 15.08 4.87 16.06
N VAL A 455 16.16 4.77 16.84
CA VAL A 455 16.72 3.52 17.34
C VAL A 455 16.86 3.63 18.85
N ASN A 456 16.18 2.76 19.60
CA ASN A 456 16.22 2.73 21.07
C ASN A 456 15.95 4.11 21.71
N GLY A 457 14.95 4.83 21.20
CA GLY A 457 14.56 6.16 21.69
C GLY A 457 15.50 7.30 21.30
N LYS A 458 16.52 7.06 20.44
CA LYS A 458 17.47 8.08 19.98
C LYS A 458 17.49 8.18 18.46
N CYS A 459 17.71 9.38 17.93
CA CYS A 459 17.87 9.60 16.50
C CYS A 459 19.28 9.15 16.06
N SER A 460 19.35 8.30 15.05
CA SER A 460 20.63 7.89 14.45
C SER A 460 21.18 8.92 13.44
N GLY A 461 20.38 9.91 13.07
CA GLY A 461 20.71 11.02 12.18
C GLY A 461 20.41 12.37 12.83
N LYS A 462 20.02 13.36 12.03
CA LYS A 462 19.61 14.68 12.55
C LYS A 462 18.37 14.56 13.44
N SER A 463 18.26 15.49 14.38
CA SER A 463 17.05 15.68 15.18
C SER A 463 16.58 17.14 15.06
N VAL A 464 15.27 17.34 15.17
CA VAL A 464 14.63 18.65 15.08
C VAL A 464 13.81 18.88 16.33
N THR A 465 14.06 19.98 17.02
CA THR A 465 13.29 20.40 18.20
C THR A 465 12.22 21.39 17.78
N VAL A 466 10.96 21.00 17.97
CA VAL A 466 9.78 21.81 17.71
C VAL A 466 9.38 22.54 18.99
N GLY A 467 9.24 23.86 18.92
CA GLY A 467 8.81 24.71 20.02
C GLY A 467 7.30 24.60 20.32
N ARG A 468 6.87 25.25 21.42
CA ARG A 468 5.44 25.30 21.81
C ARG A 468 4.55 26.05 20.81
N ASP A 469 5.14 26.88 19.96
CA ASP A 469 4.49 27.59 18.86
C ASP A 469 4.44 26.78 17.55
N GLY A 470 4.91 25.53 17.56
CA GLY A 470 4.99 24.64 16.40
C GLY A 470 6.16 24.93 15.47
N LYS A 471 7.00 25.94 15.76
CA LYS A 471 8.14 26.30 14.91
C LYS A 471 9.38 25.50 15.25
N ALA A 472 10.24 25.29 14.26
CA ALA A 472 11.55 24.67 14.44
C ALA A 472 12.61 25.31 13.54
N TYR A 473 13.86 25.33 13.98
CA TYR A 473 14.99 25.68 13.12
C TYR A 473 15.32 24.50 12.20
N ILE A 474 15.22 24.74 10.90
CA ILE A 474 15.45 23.77 9.84
C ILE A 474 16.75 24.13 9.13
N GLU A 475 17.66 23.15 9.09
CA GLU A 475 18.94 23.26 8.40
C GLU A 475 19.12 22.11 7.39
N ILE A 476 19.35 22.50 6.14
CA ILE A 476 19.73 21.59 5.05
C ILE A 476 20.85 22.26 4.25
N LEU A 477 22.10 21.84 4.48
CA LEU A 477 23.24 22.40 3.76
C LEU A 477 23.24 21.93 2.31
N LYS A 478 23.68 22.77 1.38
CA LYS A 478 23.75 22.39 -0.04
C LYS A 478 24.64 21.15 -0.29
N SER A 479 25.66 21.00 0.55
CA SER A 479 26.66 19.93 0.52
C SER A 479 26.20 18.63 1.15
N GLU A 480 25.02 18.60 1.80
CA GLU A 480 24.52 17.36 2.40
C GLU A 480 24.25 16.29 1.33
N TYR A 481 24.35 15.03 1.75
CA TYR A 481 24.10 13.88 0.89
C TYR A 481 22.68 13.86 0.33
N ASP A 482 21.70 14.33 1.12
CA ASP A 482 20.30 14.47 0.76
C ASP A 482 19.89 15.94 0.86
N GLY A 483 19.13 16.44 -0.12
CA GLY A 483 18.56 17.80 -0.11
C GLY A 483 17.17 17.87 0.52
N VAL A 484 16.82 16.94 1.41
CA VAL A 484 15.49 16.85 2.07
C VAL A 484 15.68 16.60 3.56
N LEU A 485 14.76 17.15 4.37
CA LEU A 485 14.54 16.78 5.75
C LEU A 485 13.06 16.47 5.93
N ALA A 486 12.73 15.39 6.64
CA ALA A 486 11.34 15.04 6.95
C ALA A 486 11.19 14.53 8.38
N ILE A 487 10.16 15.02 9.07
CA ILE A 487 9.81 14.63 10.43
C ILE A 487 8.31 14.38 10.51
N HIS A 488 7.90 13.40 11.31
CA HIS A 488 6.49 13.08 11.50
C HIS A 488 6.21 12.66 12.94
N LYS A 489 4.93 12.71 13.34
CA LYS A 489 4.48 12.12 14.60
C LYS A 489 4.91 10.65 14.64
N GLN A 490 5.52 10.24 15.75
CA GLN A 490 5.72 8.83 16.01
C GLN A 490 4.36 8.13 15.87
N PRO A 491 4.25 7.01 15.15
CA PRO A 491 3.04 6.20 15.24
C PRO A 491 2.86 5.89 16.72
N GLN A 492 1.74 6.30 17.31
CA GLN A 492 1.39 5.85 18.65
C GLN A 492 1.36 4.33 18.57
N SER A 493 2.36 3.66 19.12
CA SER A 493 2.24 2.23 19.34
C SER A 493 1.02 2.09 20.24
N ASN A 494 -0.03 1.43 19.77
CA ASN A 494 -1.00 0.86 20.69
C ASN A 494 -0.20 -0.10 21.56
N GLN A 495 0.31 0.38 22.69
CA GLN A 495 0.93 -0.45 23.70
C GLN A 495 -0.18 -1.38 24.19
N HIS A 496 -0.08 -2.65 23.81
CA HIS A 496 -0.86 -3.71 24.44
C HIS A 496 -0.47 -3.75 25.92
N HIS A 497 -1.31 -3.17 26.77
CA HIS A 497 -1.19 -3.33 28.21
C HIS A 497 -1.63 -4.76 28.54
N THR A 498 -0.68 -5.60 28.94
CA THR A 498 -0.97 -6.93 29.50
C THR A 498 -1.19 -6.75 30.99
N LEU A 499 -2.41 -6.97 31.46
CA LEU A 499 -2.75 -6.96 32.89
C LEU A 499 -2.74 -8.42 33.37
N ILE A 500 -1.83 -8.74 34.29
CA ILE A 500 -1.81 -10.04 34.97
C ILE A 500 -2.57 -9.84 36.28
N ILE A 501 -3.68 -10.56 36.44
CA ILE A 501 -4.46 -10.57 37.67
C ILE A 501 -3.99 -11.76 38.49
N GLU A 502 -3.34 -11.51 39.63
CA GLU A 502 -2.70 -12.56 40.45
C GLU A 502 -3.68 -13.26 41.42
N GLU A 503 -4.75 -12.58 41.85
CA GLU A 503 -5.76 -13.12 42.76
C GLU A 503 -7.18 -12.75 42.32
N PHE A 504 -8.09 -13.71 42.40
CA PHE A 504 -9.52 -13.53 42.10
C PHE A 504 -10.33 -14.13 43.24
N GLU A 505 -11.39 -13.43 43.68
CA GLU A 505 -12.38 -14.03 44.56
C GLU A 505 -13.16 -15.11 43.77
N PRO A 506 -13.24 -16.36 44.27
CA PRO A 506 -13.84 -17.48 43.53
C PRO A 506 -15.28 -17.22 43.08
N ASP A 507 -16.04 -16.46 43.85
CA ASP A 507 -17.46 -16.17 43.56
C ASP A 507 -17.63 -15.15 42.42
N VAL A 508 -16.70 -14.21 42.27
CA VAL A 508 -16.68 -13.26 41.14
C VAL A 508 -16.25 -13.96 39.85
N PHE A 509 -15.30 -14.91 39.94
CA PHE A 509 -14.90 -15.74 38.81
C PHE A 509 -16.06 -16.61 38.32
N ARG A 510 -16.84 -17.18 39.26
CA ARG A 510 -18.02 -18.00 38.94
C ARG A 510 -19.11 -17.18 38.25
N GLN A 511 -19.41 -15.97 38.74
CA GLN A 511 -20.39 -15.07 38.12
C GLN A 511 -19.96 -14.59 36.73
N LEU A 512 -18.66 -14.31 36.53
CA LEU A 512 -18.12 -13.91 35.23
C LEU A 512 -18.21 -15.07 34.20
N ILE A 513 -17.92 -16.31 34.62
CA ILE A 513 -18.03 -17.50 33.76
C ILE A 513 -19.50 -17.86 33.45
N GLU A 514 -20.42 -17.70 34.41
CA GLU A 514 -21.85 -17.92 34.23
C GLU A 514 -22.48 -16.88 33.26
N TYR A 515 -22.04 -15.62 33.34
CA TYR A 515 -22.40 -14.56 32.39
C TYR A 515 -21.90 -14.85 30.96
N ILE A 516 -20.68 -15.39 30.84
CA ILE A 516 -20.05 -15.76 29.56
C ILE A 516 -20.77 -16.95 28.88
N HIS A 517 -21.37 -17.87 29.65
CA HIS A 517 -21.96 -19.09 29.09
C HIS A 517 -23.44 -19.02 28.72
N THR A 518 -24.23 -18.08 29.25
CA THR A 518 -25.71 -18.17 29.09
C THR A 518 -26.43 -16.93 28.59
N GLY A 519 -25.83 -15.73 28.61
CA GLY A 519 -26.37 -14.56 27.91
C GLY A 519 -27.87 -14.29 28.09
N CYS A 520 -28.48 -14.58 29.26
CA CYS A 520 -29.78 -14.11 29.75
C CYS A 520 -30.13 -14.84 31.04
N VAL A 521 -30.64 -14.12 32.05
CA VAL A 521 -31.42 -14.76 33.13
C VAL A 521 -32.86 -14.27 33.03
N THR A 522 -33.79 -15.21 32.92
CA THR A 522 -35.06 -15.15 33.65
C THR A 522 -35.44 -16.57 34.08
N LEU A 523 -35.71 -16.73 35.37
CA LEU A 523 -35.87 -18.01 36.07
C LEU A 523 -37.21 -18.72 35.75
N GLN A 524 -37.20 -20.06 35.66
CA GLN A 524 -38.05 -20.95 36.47
C GLN A 524 -37.65 -22.44 36.34
N PRO A 525 -37.89 -23.26 37.39
CA PRO A 525 -37.16 -24.51 37.64
C PRO A 525 -37.74 -25.70 36.87
N ARG A 526 -36.87 -26.54 36.29
CA ARG A 526 -37.12 -27.99 36.21
C ARG A 526 -35.84 -28.79 35.91
N THR A 527 -35.61 -29.74 36.80
CA THR A 527 -34.63 -30.81 36.85
C THR A 527 -34.42 -31.51 35.50
N LEU A 528 -33.17 -31.86 35.16
CA LEU A 528 -32.86 -33.16 34.55
C LEU A 528 -31.41 -33.58 34.84
N LEU A 529 -31.32 -34.81 35.35
CA LEU A 529 -30.15 -35.53 35.83
C LEU A 529 -29.23 -35.98 34.69
N GLY A 530 -27.92 -35.89 34.92
CA GLY A 530 -26.91 -36.96 34.77
C GLY A 530 -26.67 -37.64 33.40
N LYS A 531 -25.43 -37.55 32.89
CA LYS A 531 -24.50 -38.69 32.72
C LYS A 531 -23.18 -38.27 32.05
N ASP A 532 -22.12 -38.30 32.86
CA ASP A 532 -20.80 -38.92 32.65
C ASP A 532 -20.26 -39.31 31.25
N ILE A 533 -18.98 -38.89 31.06
CA ILE A 533 -17.79 -39.68 30.63
C ILE A 533 -17.07 -39.37 29.28
N HIS A 534 -15.83 -38.84 29.46
CA HIS A 534 -14.53 -38.97 28.77
C HIS A 534 -14.33 -38.72 27.25
N LYS A 535 -13.55 -37.67 26.91
CA LYS A 535 -12.11 -37.78 26.53
C LYS A 535 -11.45 -36.39 26.29
N LYS A 536 -10.18 -36.29 26.71
CA LYS A 536 -9.29 -35.13 26.67
C LYS A 536 -8.85 -34.74 25.25
N SER A 537 -8.86 -33.43 24.96
CA SER A 537 -7.92 -32.65 24.11
C SER A 537 -8.69 -31.53 23.39
N CYS A 538 -8.58 -30.29 23.89
CA CYS A 538 -9.10 -29.11 23.20
C CYS A 538 -8.34 -27.87 23.70
N ASP A 539 -7.26 -27.53 23.00
CA ASP A 539 -6.76 -26.15 22.94
C ASP A 539 -7.83 -25.31 22.23
N ARG A 540 -8.71 -24.68 23.02
CA ARG A 540 -9.73 -23.77 22.50
C ARG A 540 -9.32 -22.34 22.87
N VAL A 541 -8.95 -21.58 21.85
CA VAL A 541 -8.86 -20.12 21.94
C VAL A 541 -10.29 -19.58 21.90
N PHE A 542 -10.72 -18.91 22.97
CA PHE A 542 -12.00 -18.21 23.00
C PHE A 542 -11.76 -16.70 22.83
N GLY A 543 -12.29 -16.11 21.76
CA GLY A 543 -12.38 -14.66 21.62
C GLY A 543 -13.70 -14.17 22.20
N ILE A 544 -13.66 -13.24 23.16
CA ILE A 544 -14.86 -12.66 23.77
C ILE A 544 -14.85 -11.14 23.52
N LYS A 545 -15.93 -10.61 22.94
CA LYS A 545 -16.16 -9.16 22.82
C LYS A 545 -17.04 -8.72 23.99
N ILE A 546 -16.52 -7.87 24.87
CA ILE A 546 -17.29 -7.33 26.00
C ILE A 546 -17.56 -5.84 25.76
N THR A 547 -18.83 -5.46 25.72
CA THR A 547 -19.25 -4.05 25.67
C THR A 547 -19.62 -3.62 27.08
N VAL A 548 -18.89 -2.63 27.64
CA VAL A 548 -19.15 -2.10 28.98
C VAL A 548 -19.87 -0.76 28.86
N THR A 549 -21.12 -0.71 29.29
CA THR A 549 -21.89 0.55 29.41
C THR A 549 -21.71 1.11 30.82
N ARG A 550 -21.00 2.23 30.96
CA ARG A 550 -20.97 2.96 32.24
C ARG A 550 -22.05 4.03 32.22
N SER A 551 -23.07 3.89 33.07
CA SER A 551 -24.07 4.93 33.32
C SER A 551 -23.46 6.06 34.15
N LEU A 552 -22.96 7.09 33.47
CA LEU A 552 -22.85 8.47 34.01
C LEU A 552 -23.17 9.54 32.94
N ASN A 553 -23.46 9.16 31.69
CA ASN A 553 -24.07 10.02 30.66
C ASN A 553 -24.64 9.11 29.54
N PRO A 554 -25.94 9.13 29.18
CA PRO A 554 -26.56 8.13 28.29
C PRO A 554 -26.10 8.15 26.82
N SER A 555 -25.17 9.02 26.44
CA SER A 555 -24.77 9.25 25.03
C SER A 555 -23.37 8.74 24.67
N CYS A 556 -22.68 8.03 25.57
CA CYS A 556 -21.30 7.56 25.36
C CYS A 556 -21.16 6.03 25.51
N TYR A 557 -20.62 5.37 24.49
CA TYR A 557 -20.35 3.93 24.45
C TYR A 557 -18.86 3.67 24.52
N CYS A 558 -18.43 2.68 25.31
CA CYS A 558 -17.04 2.22 25.35
C CYS A 558 -16.99 0.70 25.04
N SER A 559 -16.19 0.30 24.05
CA SER A 559 -16.01 -1.10 23.66
C SER A 559 -14.59 -1.55 23.98
N VAL A 560 -14.44 -2.68 24.68
CA VAL A 560 -13.13 -3.25 25.01
C VAL A 560 -13.04 -4.68 24.46
N LEU A 561 -11.97 -4.99 23.72
CA LEU A 561 -11.71 -6.33 23.23
C LEU A 561 -10.68 -7.02 24.15
N LEU A 562 -11.06 -8.19 24.68
CA LEU A 562 -10.25 -8.99 25.60
C LEU A 562 -9.96 -10.36 24.98
N HIS A 563 -8.69 -10.76 25.00
CA HIS A 563 -8.27 -12.12 24.67
C HIS A 563 -7.88 -12.83 25.96
N VAL A 564 -8.44 -14.01 26.20
CA VAL A 564 -8.13 -14.81 27.39
C VAL A 564 -7.35 -16.04 26.95
N VAL A 565 -6.11 -16.18 27.42
CA VAL A 565 -5.20 -17.28 27.09
C VAL A 565 -4.88 -18.03 28.38
N ARG A 566 -4.92 -19.37 28.35
CA ARG A 566 -4.53 -20.19 29.49
C ARG A 566 -3.07 -20.62 29.33
N SER A 567 -2.24 -20.28 30.30
CA SER A 567 -0.84 -20.69 30.36
C SER A 567 -0.71 -22.15 30.81
N THR A 568 0.40 -22.80 30.43
CA THR A 568 0.72 -24.20 30.75
C THR A 568 0.90 -24.46 32.25
N ASP A 569 1.12 -23.42 33.05
CA ASP A 569 1.20 -23.46 34.51
C ASP A 569 -0.17 -23.24 35.21
N GLY A 570 -1.26 -23.17 34.43
CA GLY A 570 -2.63 -23.03 34.95
C GLY A 570 -3.08 -21.59 35.17
N LYS A 571 -2.24 -20.59 34.92
CA LYS A 571 -2.59 -19.16 35.03
C LYS A 571 -3.39 -18.67 33.82
N LEU A 572 -4.29 -17.71 34.05
CA LEU A 572 -5.08 -17.06 33.01
C LEU A 572 -4.42 -15.72 32.63
N LEU A 573 -4.11 -15.53 31.35
CA LEU A 573 -3.61 -14.29 30.77
C LEU A 573 -4.77 -13.56 30.08
N ILE A 574 -5.06 -12.33 30.49
CA ILE A 574 -6.04 -11.46 29.83
C ILE A 574 -5.28 -10.37 29.08
N VAL A 575 -5.36 -10.40 27.75
CA VAL A 575 -4.73 -9.43 26.86
C VAL A 575 -5.80 -8.46 26.36
N VAL A 576 -5.67 -7.19 26.69
CA VAL A 576 -6.55 -6.13 26.18
C VAL A 576 -6.01 -5.66 24.83
N SER A 577 -6.78 -5.79 23.76
CA SER A 577 -6.32 -5.49 22.41
C SER A 577 -6.92 -4.21 21.81
N HIS A 578 -8.06 -3.74 22.31
CA HIS A 578 -8.72 -2.56 21.76
C HIS A 578 -9.61 -1.88 22.80
N VAL A 579 -9.56 -0.55 22.88
CA VAL A 579 -10.50 0.29 23.64
C VAL A 579 -10.99 1.39 22.69
N SER A 580 -12.29 1.43 22.39
CA SER A 580 -12.89 2.49 21.58
C SER A 580 -14.03 3.17 22.32
N SER A 581 -14.10 4.50 22.27
CA SER A 581 -15.18 5.29 22.87
C SER A 581 -15.92 6.10 21.78
N LEU A 582 -17.25 6.11 21.85
CA LEU A 582 -18.12 6.83 20.91
C LEU A 582 -19.11 7.67 21.71
N CYS A 583 -19.01 9.00 21.65
CA CYS A 583 -19.92 9.93 22.32
C CYS A 583 -20.74 10.73 21.29
N LEU A 584 -22.06 10.66 21.37
CA LEU A 584 -22.98 11.51 20.62
C LEU A 584 -23.25 12.79 21.41
N HIS A 585 -22.93 13.95 20.85
CA HIS A 585 -23.39 15.25 21.33
C HIS A 585 -24.07 16.02 20.19
N THR A 586 -25.23 16.57 20.48
CA THR A 586 -25.94 17.54 19.64
C THR A 586 -25.13 18.83 19.55
N HIS A 587 -24.81 19.23 18.32
CA HIS A 587 -24.15 20.46 17.87
C HIS A 587 -22.68 20.70 18.26
N THR A 588 -21.85 20.72 17.21
CA THR A 588 -20.50 21.30 17.04
C THR A 588 -19.28 20.66 17.73
N HIS A 589 -18.35 20.18 16.89
CA HIS A 589 -16.98 19.70 17.11
C HIS A 589 -16.73 18.37 17.85
N LEU A 590 -16.33 17.35 17.07
CA LEU A 590 -15.72 16.10 17.54
C LEU A 590 -14.33 16.39 18.14
N ARG A 591 -14.13 16.04 19.42
CA ARG A 591 -12.80 15.90 20.06
C ARG A 591 -12.63 14.48 20.56
N THR A 592 -11.59 13.79 20.11
CA THR A 592 -11.09 12.56 20.75
C THR A 592 -10.20 12.95 21.92
N HIS A 593 -10.63 12.66 23.14
CA HIS A 593 -9.75 12.71 24.33
C HIS A 593 -9.20 11.31 24.58
N SER A 594 -7.88 11.15 24.46
CA SER A 594 -7.14 9.97 24.87
C SER A 594 -6.34 10.29 26.13
N ASP A 595 -7.03 10.45 27.26
CA ASP A 595 -6.41 10.52 28.59
C ASP A 595 -7.42 9.97 29.60
N ILE A 596 -7.33 8.67 29.90
CA ILE A 596 -7.92 8.10 31.12
C ILE A 596 -6.86 7.18 31.74
N THR A 597 -5.94 7.78 32.48
CA THR A 597 -5.18 7.10 33.53
C THR A 597 -6.06 7.10 34.80
N ASN A 598 -6.36 5.90 35.30
CA ASN A 598 -7.13 5.55 36.51
C ASN A 598 -8.62 5.23 36.29
N LEU A 599 -8.93 3.93 36.37
CA LEU A 599 -10.29 3.41 36.50
C LEU A 599 -10.58 3.21 38.01
N TYR A 600 -11.37 4.09 38.62
CA TYR A 600 -11.92 3.87 39.96
C TYR A 600 -13.30 3.20 39.84
N LEU A 601 -13.43 1.99 40.40
CA LEU A 601 -14.70 1.31 40.64
C LEU A 601 -15.24 1.77 42.00
N ILE A 602 -16.38 2.45 41.98
CA ILE A 602 -17.17 2.72 43.20
C ILE A 602 -18.41 1.84 43.08
N CYS A 603 -18.55 0.86 43.99
CA CYS A 603 -19.76 0.10 44.19
C CYS A 603 -20.23 0.32 45.64
N PRO A 604 -21.53 0.55 45.89
CA PRO A 604 -22.03 0.74 47.23
C PRO A 604 -22.07 -0.60 47.97
N THR A 605 -21.74 -0.55 49.26
CA THR A 605 -21.88 -1.65 50.24
C THR A 605 -21.08 -2.93 49.97
N SER A 606 -19.76 -2.85 50.09
CA SER A 606 -18.86 -3.81 50.78
C SER A 606 -17.41 -3.45 50.45
N ALA A 607 -16.55 -3.33 51.47
CA ALA A 607 -15.15 -2.96 51.27
C ALA A 607 -14.41 -4.06 50.49
N MET A 608 -13.90 -3.71 49.31
CA MET A 608 -13.15 -4.61 48.43
C MET A 608 -11.68 -4.18 48.42
N LYS A 609 -10.73 -5.10 48.68
CA LYS A 609 -9.29 -4.88 48.53
C LYS A 609 -8.82 -5.52 47.23
N MET A 610 -8.22 -4.74 46.34
CA MET A 610 -7.54 -5.23 45.12
C MET A 610 -6.06 -4.88 45.19
N ARG A 611 -5.18 -5.86 44.89
CA ARG A 611 -3.75 -5.64 44.69
C ARG A 611 -3.44 -5.71 43.20
N PHE A 612 -2.76 -4.69 42.68
CA PHE A 612 -2.35 -4.63 41.28
C PHE A 612 -0.83 -4.68 41.21
N ARG A 613 -0.29 -5.39 40.21
CA ARG A 613 1.13 -5.35 39.85
C ARG A 613 1.27 -5.02 38.36
N SER A 614 1.92 -3.90 38.08
CA SER A 614 2.26 -3.50 36.71
C SER A 614 3.63 -4.05 36.35
N LEU A 615 3.73 -4.79 35.25
CA LEU A 615 5.01 -5.21 34.67
C LEU A 615 5.24 -4.41 33.39
N VAL A 616 6.10 -3.40 33.49
CA VAL A 616 6.64 -2.67 32.33
C VAL A 616 7.78 -3.50 31.75
N SER A 617 7.86 -3.66 30.43
CA SER A 617 8.90 -4.45 29.74
C SER A 617 10.31 -3.82 29.77
N SER A 618 10.67 -3.13 30.85
CA SER A 618 11.99 -2.55 31.10
C SER A 618 12.60 -2.92 32.45
N GLY A 619 12.04 -3.92 33.16
CA GLY A 619 12.71 -4.52 34.32
C GLY A 619 12.76 -3.68 35.60
N GLN A 620 11.87 -2.70 35.78
CA GLN A 620 11.68 -2.03 37.08
C GLN A 620 10.35 -2.44 37.72
N VAL A 621 10.43 -2.95 38.95
CA VAL A 621 9.29 -3.23 39.84
C VAL A 621 8.94 -1.95 40.58
N VAL A 622 7.70 -1.49 40.49
CA VAL A 622 7.16 -0.43 41.34
C VAL A 622 6.03 -1.04 42.17
N ASP A 623 6.26 -1.21 43.47
CA ASP A 623 5.21 -1.59 44.42
C ASP A 623 4.59 -0.30 44.97
N SER A 624 3.28 -0.10 44.78
CA SER A 624 2.51 0.94 45.48
C SER A 624 1.41 0.28 46.33
N LEU A 625 1.50 0.49 47.64
CA LEU A 625 0.43 0.22 48.61
C LEU A 625 -0.37 1.51 48.78
N ILE A 626 -1.68 1.46 48.56
CA ILE A 626 -2.61 2.54 48.93
C ILE A 626 -3.41 2.03 50.13
N ASP A 627 -3.08 2.54 51.32
CA ASP A 627 -3.82 2.31 52.56
C ASP A 627 -4.76 3.51 52.84
N ASP A 628 -6.02 3.19 53.16
CA ASP A 628 -7.10 3.99 53.76
C ASP A 628 -7.65 5.25 53.06
N VAL A 629 -8.96 5.20 52.73
CA VAL A 629 -9.84 6.39 52.67
C VAL A 629 -11.17 6.05 53.35
N ARG A 630 -11.48 6.79 54.44
CA ARG A 630 -12.77 6.77 55.15
C ARG A 630 -13.82 7.59 54.40
N VAL A 631 -15.09 7.17 54.50
CA VAL A 631 -16.26 7.92 54.02
C VAL A 631 -17.18 8.20 55.21
N GLU A 632 -17.47 9.47 55.49
CA GLU A 632 -18.64 9.88 56.28
C GLU A 632 -19.77 10.36 55.35
N LYS A 633 -21.01 10.17 55.82
CA LYS A 633 -22.27 9.90 55.09
C LYS A 633 -22.62 10.78 53.90
#